data_AF-A0AAX1N3I9-F1
#
_entry.id   AF-A0AAX1N3I9-F1
#
_cell.length_a   1.000
_cell.length_b   1.000
_cell.length_c   1.000
_cell.angle_alpha   90.00
_cell.angle_beta   90.00
_cell.angle_gamma   90.00
#
_symmetry.space_group_name_H-M   'P 1'
#
loop_
_entity.id
_entity.type
_entity.pdbx_description
1 polymer ?
#
loop_
_entity_poly.entity_id
_entity_poly.type
_entity_poly.pdbx_seq_one_letter_code
_entity_poly.pdbx_strand_id
1 'polypeptide(L)'
;MWNKVKDYLKKYVSIRYGLAGALFLGVMVFSINYYKSDHLMLSLTAALKQAAYTFLFGGYVSALCERYTEKKKYILAVLLPSCIAIGATFLVHSLKGTPNPVLSTIPTMVFAPLGFYFIGFRKRKELQKEIT
;
A
#
# COMPACT_ATOMS: atom_id res chain seq x y z
N MET A 1 -12.84 -22.90 13.95
CA MET A 1 -12.59 -22.36 12.60
C MET A 1 -12.30 -20.85 12.62
N TRP A 2 -13.13 -20.05 13.28
CA TRP A 2 -12.98 -18.59 13.41
C TRP A 2 -11.64 -18.10 13.98
N ASN A 3 -11.12 -18.74 15.03
CA ASN A 3 -9.83 -18.36 15.63
C ASN A 3 -8.65 -18.56 14.64
N LYS A 4 -8.65 -19.66 13.88
CA LYS A 4 -7.63 -19.91 12.84
C LYS A 4 -7.63 -18.81 11.76
N VAL A 5 -8.81 -18.33 11.35
CA VAL A 5 -8.94 -17.24 10.38
C VAL A 5 -8.41 -15.92 10.95
N LYS A 6 -8.75 -15.60 12.21
CA LYS A 6 -8.23 -14.41 12.89
C LYS A 6 -6.70 -14.42 12.99
N ASP A 7 -6.12 -15.56 13.35
CA ASP A 7 -4.66 -15.69 13.47
C ASP A 7 -3.97 -15.56 12.12
N TYR A 8 -4.57 -16.12 11.06
CA TYR A 8 -4.09 -15.95 9.70
C TYR A 8 -4.13 -14.47 9.27
N LEU A 9 -5.25 -13.78 9.47
CA LEU A 9 -5.38 -12.37 9.12
C LEU A 9 -4.36 -11.50 9.87
N LYS A 10 -4.19 -11.72 11.18
CA LYS A 10 -3.16 -11.01 11.96
C LYS A 10 -1.74 -11.21 11.42
N LYS A 11 -1.44 -12.41 10.93
CA LYS A 11 -0.10 -12.76 10.42
C LYS A 11 0.18 -12.24 9.02
N TYR A 12 -0.85 -12.20 8.16
CA TYR A 12 -0.68 -11.91 6.73
C TYR A 12 -1.25 -10.57 6.29
N VAL A 13 -1.96 -9.84 7.16
CA VAL A 13 -2.58 -8.56 6.83
C VAL A 13 -2.36 -7.56 7.97
N SER A 14 -1.67 -6.47 7.69
CA SER A 14 -1.54 -5.36 8.62
C SER A 14 -2.65 -4.33 8.38
N ILE A 15 -3.72 -4.40 9.17
CA ILE A 15 -4.88 -3.48 9.08
C ILE A 15 -4.42 -2.03 9.27
N ARG A 16 -3.50 -1.78 10.21
CA ARG A 16 -2.99 -0.43 10.51
C ARG A 16 -2.36 0.22 9.28
N TYR A 17 -1.45 -0.48 8.59
CA TYR A 17 -0.79 0.09 7.41
C TYR A 17 -1.70 0.11 6.19
N GLY A 18 -2.58 -0.89 6.03
CA GLY A 18 -3.60 -0.88 4.97
C GLY A 18 -4.50 0.35 5.07
N LEU A 19 -5.02 0.66 6.26
CA LEU A 19 -5.88 1.81 6.49
C LEU A 19 -5.12 3.14 6.32
N ALA A 20 -3.93 3.27 6.90
CA ALA A 20 -3.12 4.48 6.77
C ALA A 20 -2.75 4.76 5.30
N GLY A 21 -2.32 3.73 4.58
CA GLY A 21 -2.01 3.84 3.15
C GLY A 21 -3.23 4.19 2.31
N ALA A 22 -4.39 3.58 2.60
CA ALA A 22 -5.63 3.82 1.86
C ALA A 22 -6.10 5.26 1.96
N LEU A 23 -6.07 5.83 3.17
CA LEU A 23 -6.44 7.23 3.40
C LEU A 23 -5.45 8.16 2.69
N PHE A 24 -4.15 7.98 2.93
CA PHE A 24 -3.13 8.85 2.36
C PHE A 24 -3.12 8.83 0.82
N LEU A 25 -3.04 7.63 0.22
CA LEU A 25 -2.98 7.52 -1.24
C LEU A 25 -4.32 7.88 -1.90
N GLY A 26 -5.47 7.57 -1.27
CA GLY A 26 -6.78 7.96 -1.75
C GLY A 26 -6.92 9.48 -1.90
N VAL A 27 -6.50 10.24 -0.88
CA VAL A 27 -6.48 11.71 -0.92
C VAL A 27 -5.52 12.24 -2.00
N MET A 28 -4.33 11.65 -2.13
CA MET A 28 -3.37 12.04 -3.16
C MET A 28 -3.91 11.82 -4.58
N VAL A 29 -4.49 10.64 -4.85
CA VAL A 29 -5.04 10.31 -6.17
C VAL A 29 -6.29 11.14 -6.49
N PHE A 30 -7.13 11.43 -5.50
CA PHE A 30 -8.23 12.40 -5.66
C PHE A 30 -7.69 13.75 -6.12
N SER A 31 -6.73 14.30 -5.37
CA SER A 31 -6.19 15.63 -5.60
C SER A 31 -5.58 15.74 -7.00
N ILE A 32 -4.76 14.77 -7.39
CA ILE A 32 -4.10 14.75 -8.71
C ILE A 32 -5.11 14.69 -9.85
N ASN A 33 -6.15 13.87 -9.72
CA ASN A 33 -7.15 13.76 -10.78
C ASN A 33 -8.06 15.00 -10.81
N TYR A 34 -8.43 15.54 -9.66
CA TYR A 34 -9.30 16.71 -9.58
C TYR A 34 -8.62 17.95 -10.19
N TYR A 35 -7.41 18.28 -9.76
CA TYR A 35 -6.66 19.43 -10.29
C TYR A 35 -6.23 19.31 -11.75
N LYS A 36 -6.24 18.10 -12.32
CA LYS A 36 -5.87 17.90 -13.73
C LYS A 36 -7.05 17.84 -14.69
N SER A 37 -8.20 17.37 -14.23
CA SER A 37 -9.35 17.08 -15.10
C SER A 37 -10.61 17.86 -14.79
N ASP A 38 -10.65 18.56 -13.65
CA ASP A 38 -11.84 19.28 -13.12
C ASP A 38 -13.11 18.40 -13.01
N HIS A 39 -12.99 17.08 -13.18
CA HIS A 39 -14.09 16.14 -13.13
C HIS A 39 -14.19 15.50 -11.75
N LEU A 40 -15.10 16.03 -10.92
CA LEU A 40 -15.31 15.56 -9.55
C LEU A 40 -15.63 14.06 -9.48
N MET A 41 -16.60 13.58 -10.26
CA MET A 41 -17.07 12.18 -10.18
C MET A 41 -16.00 11.17 -10.62
N LEU A 42 -15.23 11.48 -11.66
CA LEU A 42 -14.13 10.62 -12.11
C LEU A 42 -12.96 10.62 -11.12
N SER A 43 -12.67 11.77 -10.51
CA SER A 43 -11.63 11.90 -9.49
C SER A 43 -11.98 11.14 -8.22
N LEU A 44 -13.24 11.20 -7.78
CA LEU A 44 -13.74 10.41 -6.66
C LEU A 44 -13.70 8.91 -6.96
N THR A 45 -14.06 8.49 -8.17
CA THR A 45 -13.97 7.10 -8.61
C THR A 45 -12.53 6.59 -8.55
N ALA A 46 -11.56 7.37 -9.03
CA ALA A 46 -10.14 7.03 -8.96
C ALA A 46 -9.65 6.93 -7.50
N ALA A 47 -10.05 7.88 -6.65
CA ALA A 47 -9.70 7.89 -5.23
C ALA A 47 -10.26 6.69 -4.46
N LEU A 48 -11.52 6.33 -4.72
CA LEU A 48 -12.17 5.18 -4.10
C LEU A 48 -11.52 3.87 -4.56
N LYS A 49 -11.21 3.73 -5.86
CA LYS A 49 -10.43 2.61 -6.36
C LYS A 49 -9.08 2.51 -5.64
N GLN A 50 -8.37 3.63 -5.53
CA GLN A 50 -7.07 3.69 -4.85
C GLN A 50 -7.19 3.26 -3.38
N ALA A 51 -8.12 3.85 -2.64
CA ALA A 51 -8.32 3.57 -1.22
C ALA A 51 -8.76 2.11 -1.00
N ALA A 52 -9.72 1.61 -1.78
CA ALA A 52 -10.22 0.24 -1.63
C ALA A 52 -9.13 -0.80 -1.87
N TYR A 53 -8.37 -0.69 -2.97
CA TYR A 53 -7.29 -1.65 -3.21
C TYR A 53 -6.16 -1.48 -2.18
N THR A 54 -5.80 -0.25 -1.80
CA THR A 54 -4.71 -0.03 -0.84
C THR A 54 -5.09 -0.59 0.54
N PHE A 55 -6.36 -0.49 0.94
CA PHE A 55 -6.82 -1.07 2.19
C PHE A 55 -6.68 -2.60 2.19
N LEU A 56 -7.17 -3.24 1.12
CA LEU A 56 -7.18 -4.70 1.00
C LEU A 56 -5.77 -5.28 0.74
N PHE A 57 -5.09 -4.78 -0.29
CA PHE A 57 -3.79 -5.27 -0.73
C PHE A 57 -2.63 -4.62 0.02
N GLY A 58 -2.70 -3.33 0.33
CA GLY A 58 -1.61 -2.62 1.02
C GLY A 58 -1.35 -3.18 2.42
N GLY A 59 -2.39 -3.64 3.13
CA GLY A 59 -2.22 -4.35 4.40
C GLY A 59 -1.46 -5.68 4.24
N TYR A 60 -1.78 -6.45 3.19
CA TYR A 60 -1.09 -7.71 2.89
C TYR A 60 0.38 -7.49 2.51
N VAL A 61 0.62 -6.52 1.63
CA VAL A 61 1.95 -6.19 1.12
C VAL A 61 2.82 -5.58 2.23
N SER A 62 2.23 -4.82 3.16
CA SER A 62 2.93 -4.34 4.37
C SER A 62 3.34 -5.49 5.29
N ALA A 63 2.46 -6.47 5.52
CA ALA A 63 2.80 -7.66 6.29
C ALA A 63 3.86 -8.53 5.57
N LEU A 64 3.92 -8.51 4.24
CA LEU A 64 5.00 -9.12 3.47
C LEU A 64 6.35 -8.42 3.75
N CYS A 65 6.38 -7.08 3.76
CA CYS A 65 7.56 -6.30 4.15
C CYS A 65 8.06 -6.68 5.54
N GLU A 66 7.17 -6.75 6.54
CA GLU A 66 7.54 -7.13 7.91
C GLU A 66 8.16 -8.53 7.96
N ARG A 67 7.55 -9.54 7.31
CA ARG A 67 8.06 -10.92 7.27
C ARG A 67 9.43 -11.04 6.60
N TYR A 68 9.70 -10.29 5.54
CA TYR A 68 11.04 -10.28 4.92
C TYR A 68 12.07 -9.56 5.78
N THR A 69 11.64 -8.54 6.53
CA THR A 69 12.47 -7.83 7.51
C THR A 69 12.86 -8.76 8.66
N GLU A 70 11.93 -9.55 9.19
CA GLU A 70 12.18 -10.59 10.22
C GLU A 70 13.23 -11.60 9.77
N LYS A 71 13.24 -11.95 8.47
CA LYS A 71 14.24 -12.83 7.84
C LYS A 71 15.56 -12.12 7.51
N LYS A 72 15.76 -10.87 7.95
CA LYS A 72 16.93 -10.02 7.65
C LYS A 72 17.17 -9.76 6.15
N LYS A 73 16.14 -9.95 5.31
CA LYS A 73 16.20 -9.70 3.85
C LYS A 73 15.75 -8.27 3.52
N TYR A 74 16.47 -7.25 4.02
CA TYR A 74 16.00 -5.85 4.03
C TYR A 74 15.73 -5.26 2.65
N ILE A 75 16.63 -5.47 1.68
CA ILE A 75 16.46 -4.96 0.31
C ILE A 75 15.18 -5.56 -0.31
N LEU A 76 15.00 -6.87 -0.17
CA LEU A 76 13.84 -7.57 -0.70
C LEU A 76 12.55 -7.18 0.04
N ALA A 77 12.64 -6.87 1.34
CA ALA A 77 11.52 -6.38 2.14
C ALA A 77 10.96 -5.05 1.65
N VAL A 78 11.77 -4.23 0.97
CA VAL A 78 11.32 -2.96 0.39
C VAL A 78 10.95 -3.12 -1.08
N LEU A 79 11.85 -3.68 -1.89
CA LEU A 79 11.70 -3.69 -3.34
C LEU A 79 10.54 -4.58 -3.80
N LEU A 80 10.41 -5.80 -3.28
CA LEU A 80 9.36 -6.72 -3.71
C LEU A 80 7.96 -6.18 -3.36
N PRO A 81 7.69 -5.74 -2.12
CA PRO A 81 6.45 -5.04 -1.79
C PRO A 81 6.17 -3.81 -2.66
N SER A 82 7.19 -3.00 -2.95
CA SER A 82 7.06 -1.82 -3.82
C SER A 82 6.62 -2.20 -5.23
N CYS A 83 7.30 -3.17 -5.85
CA CYS A 83 6.95 -3.64 -7.19
C CYS A 83 5.51 -4.19 -7.25
N ILE A 84 5.10 -4.96 -6.24
CA ILE A 84 3.73 -5.49 -6.16
C ILE A 84 2.72 -4.34 -6.04
N ALA A 85 2.97 -3.37 -5.13
CA ALA A 85 2.06 -2.25 -4.93
C ALA A 85 1.93 -1.36 -6.17
N ILE A 86 3.05 -1.05 -6.83
CA ILE A 86 3.08 -0.23 -8.06
C ILE A 86 2.36 -0.97 -9.20
N GLY A 87 2.66 -2.24 -9.41
CA GLY A 87 2.01 -3.06 -10.44
C GLY A 87 0.50 -3.18 -10.20
N ALA A 88 0.09 -3.46 -8.96
CA ALA A 88 -1.33 -3.53 -8.60
C ALA A 88 -2.04 -2.18 -8.80
N THR A 89 -1.40 -1.07 -8.44
CA THR A 89 -1.94 0.29 -8.67
C THR A 89 -2.17 0.53 -10.16
N PHE A 90 -1.17 0.23 -10.98
CA PHE A 90 -1.25 0.41 -12.42
C PHE A 90 -2.38 -0.42 -13.02
N LEU A 91 -2.53 -1.68 -12.59
CA LEU A 91 -3.62 -2.55 -13.03
C LEU A 91 -5.00 -1.98 -12.66
N VAL A 92 -5.20 -1.57 -11.40
CA VAL A 92 -6.49 -1.02 -10.93
C VAL A 92 -6.88 0.24 -11.71
N HIS A 93 -5.91 1.09 -12.03
CA HIS A 93 -6.16 2.32 -12.79
C HIS A 93 -6.21 2.12 -14.30
N SER A 94 -5.72 1.00 -14.83
CA SER A 94 -5.90 0.62 -16.23
C SER A 94 -7.33 0.16 -16.54
N LEU A 95 -8.14 -0.14 -15.51
CA LEU A 95 -9.57 -0.44 -15.65
C LEU A 95 -10.39 0.84 -15.90
N LYS A 96 -11.45 0.75 -16.72
CA LYS A 96 -12.35 1.87 -17.08
C LYS A 96 -12.73 2.75 -15.88
N GLY A 97 -12.77 4.07 -16.07
CA GLY A 97 -13.20 5.03 -15.04
C GLY A 97 -12.05 5.71 -14.27
N THR A 98 -10.83 5.71 -14.79
CA THR A 98 -9.75 6.59 -14.32
C THR A 98 -9.31 7.48 -15.48
N PRO A 99 -9.37 8.83 -15.35
CA PRO A 99 -9.00 9.74 -16.43
C PRO A 99 -7.55 9.58 -16.89
N ASN A 100 -6.63 9.38 -15.94
CA ASN A 100 -5.20 9.30 -16.21
C ASN A 100 -4.54 8.16 -15.41
N PRO A 101 -4.43 6.94 -15.99
CA PRO A 101 -3.91 5.77 -15.28
C PRO A 101 -2.45 5.90 -14.82
N VAL A 102 -1.58 6.42 -15.69
CA VAL A 102 -0.15 6.61 -15.38
C VAL A 102 0.03 7.62 -14.25
N LEU A 103 -0.66 8.76 -14.31
CA LEU A 103 -0.56 9.81 -13.28
C LEU A 103 -1.09 9.34 -11.93
N SER A 104 -2.14 8.50 -11.94
CA SER A 104 -2.67 7.91 -10.71
C SER A 104 -1.71 6.89 -10.09
N THR A 105 -0.72 6.39 -10.86
CA THR A 105 0.31 5.46 -10.40
C THR A 105 1.54 6.16 -9.81
N ILE A 106 1.79 7.42 -10.20
CA ILE A 106 2.96 8.20 -9.74
C ILE A 106 3.03 8.30 -8.21
N PRO A 107 1.93 8.61 -7.48
CA PRO A 107 1.96 8.62 -6.02
C PRO A 107 2.44 7.31 -5.42
N THR A 108 1.92 6.17 -5.89
CA THR A 108 2.38 4.87 -5.39
C THR A 108 3.84 4.63 -5.75
N MET A 109 4.30 5.00 -6.94
CA MET A 109 5.70 4.82 -7.36
C MET A 109 6.69 5.55 -6.45
N VAL A 110 6.33 6.74 -5.98
CA VAL A 110 7.16 7.52 -5.05
C VAL A 110 7.01 7.02 -3.62
N PHE A 111 5.78 6.85 -3.14
CA PHE A 111 5.53 6.62 -1.71
C PHE A 111 5.58 5.16 -1.29
N ALA A 112 5.40 4.18 -2.18
CA ALA A 112 5.51 2.77 -1.80
C ALA A 112 6.93 2.39 -1.35
N PRO A 113 8.02 2.72 -2.09
CA PRO A 113 9.38 2.45 -1.62
C PRO A 113 9.70 3.12 -0.28
N LEU A 114 9.31 4.38 -0.12
CA LEU A 114 9.53 5.14 1.12
C LEU A 114 8.74 4.56 2.30
N GLY A 115 7.47 4.21 2.06
CA GLY A 115 6.60 3.61 3.06
C GLY A 115 7.10 2.23 3.49
N PHE A 116 7.47 1.36 2.55
CA PHE A 116 7.99 0.03 2.88
C PHE A 116 9.38 0.10 3.54
N TYR A 117 10.23 1.05 3.15
CA TYR A 117 11.46 1.34 3.88
C TYR A 117 11.18 1.70 5.34
N PHE A 118 10.22 2.61 5.59
CA PHE A 118 9.82 3.00 6.93
C PHE A 118 9.27 1.82 7.75
N ILE A 119 8.40 1.00 7.14
CA ILE A 119 7.81 -0.19 7.78
C ILE A 119 8.93 -1.17 8.18
N GLY A 120 9.83 -1.50 7.25
CA GLY A 120 10.97 -2.39 7.52
C GLY A 120 11.91 -1.83 8.57
N PHE A 121 12.19 -0.53 8.54
CA PHE A 121 13.01 0.13 9.57
C PHE A 121 12.37 0.05 10.96
N ARG A 122 11.06 0.31 11.06
CA ARG A 122 10.32 0.22 12.34
C ARG A 122 10.33 -1.21 12.87
N LYS A 123 10.09 -2.20 12.01
CA LYS A 123 10.12 -3.61 12.39
C LYS A 123 11.50 -4.08 12.82
N ARG A 124 12.57 -3.61 12.16
CA ARG A 124 13.95 -3.89 12.60
C ARG A 124 14.22 -3.38 14.01
N LYS A 125 13.78 -2.15 14.32
CA LYS A 125 13.93 -1.57 15.67
C LYS A 125 13.16 -2.34 16.73
N GLU A 126 11.96 -2.83 16.39
CA GLU A 126 11.16 -3.68 17.27
C GLU A 126 11.91 -4.98 17.61
N LEU A 127 12.44 -5.68 16.59
CA LEU A 127 13.20 -6.92 16.77
C LEU A 127 14.49 -6.73 17.58
N GLN A 128 15.14 -5.57 17.50
CA GLN A 128 16.32 -5.27 18.30
C GLN A 128 16.00 -5.08 19.79
N LYS A 129 14.84 -4.48 20.10
CA LYS A 129 14.37 -4.30 21.48
C LYS A 129 13.98 -5.60 22.15
N GLU A 130 13.54 -6.60 21.40
CA GLU A 130 13.20 -7.93 21.94
C GLU A 130 14.45 -8.73 22.38
N ILE A 131 15.63 -8.33 21.91
CA ILE A 131 16.92 -9.01 22.19
C ILE A 131 17.67 -8.32 23.35
N THR A 132 17.31 -7.08 23.68
CA THR A 132 17.97 -6.25 24.72
C THR A 132 17.14 -6.23 25.99
#